data_AF-A0A9D8H2Y2-F1
#
_entry.id   AF-A0A9D8H2Y2-F1
#
_cell.length_a   1.000
_cell.length_b   1.000
_cell.length_c   1.000
_cell.angle_alpha   90.00
_cell.angle_beta   90.00
_cell.angle_gamma   90.00
#
_symmetry.space_group_name_H-M   'P 1'
#
loop_
_entity.id
_entity.type
_entity.pdbx_description
1 polymer ?
#
loop_
_entity_poly.entity_id
_entity_poly.type
_entity_poly.pdbx_seq_one_letter_code
_entity_poly.pdbx_strand_id
1 'polypeptide(L)'
;MLSTTRVSRHLGLAALVCAGLLLTAGTASAQSGGTVAPGGETSAAPTGPVGKAKLTKKGKAIAPANAPTAVVKAIAAGNRIRKKPYIYGGGHASFESKGYDCSGAVSYVLRGAGLIKSPMPSGPYMKWGLPGAGRWITVYANGGHAYMTVAGLRFDTSAMGSGGNGPRWRAAKRSPRGFAVRHAEGF
;
A
#
# COMPACT_ATOMS: atom_id res chain seq x y z
N MET A 1 33.88 58.58 7.85
CA MET A 1 35.34 58.47 7.94
C MET A 1 35.69 57.00 8.16
N LEU A 2 36.45 56.45 7.22
CA LEU A 2 37.44 55.34 7.24
C LEU A 2 37.22 54.15 8.21
N SER A 3 37.14 52.90 7.72
CA SER A 3 38.30 52.03 7.36
C SER A 3 39.07 51.62 8.64
N THR A 4 39.49 50.38 8.96
CA THR A 4 40.08 49.31 8.15
C THR A 4 40.51 48.15 9.10
N THR A 5 40.68 46.92 8.56
CA THR A 5 41.73 45.87 8.86
C THR A 5 41.85 45.20 10.24
N ARG A 6 41.84 43.84 10.27
CA ARG A 6 42.96 42.84 10.35
C ARG A 6 43.72 42.86 11.70
N VAL A 7 44.26 41.78 12.28
CA VAL A 7 45.19 40.74 11.78
C VAL A 7 45.20 39.54 12.76
N SER A 8 45.50 38.38 12.19
CA SER A 8 45.88 37.07 12.73
C SER A 8 46.90 37.03 13.89
N ARG A 9 46.96 35.88 14.57
CA ARG A 9 48.23 35.32 15.09
C ARG A 9 48.40 33.87 14.64
N HIS A 10 49.50 33.66 13.92
CA HIS A 10 50.07 32.38 13.51
C HIS A 10 50.94 31.79 14.63
N LEU A 11 50.96 30.48 14.77
CA LEU A 11 52.03 29.60 15.30
C LEU A 11 51.67 28.21 14.76
N GLY A 12 52.50 27.35 14.17
CA GLY A 12 53.92 27.33 13.86
C GLY A 12 54.20 26.04 13.06
N LEU A 13 55.23 26.07 12.22
CA LEU A 13 55.73 25.01 11.33
C LEU A 13 56.15 23.72 12.05
N ALA A 14 55.97 22.57 11.39
CA ALA A 14 57.03 21.57 11.22
C ALA A 14 56.70 20.63 10.05
N ALA A 15 57.53 20.65 9.02
CA ALA A 15 57.51 19.75 7.88
C ALA A 15 58.40 18.52 8.16
N LEU A 16 58.01 17.35 7.66
CA LEU A 16 58.96 16.31 7.27
C LEU A 16 58.37 15.52 6.09
N VAL A 17 59.09 15.55 4.97
CA VAL A 17 58.87 14.74 3.77
C VAL A 17 60.00 13.71 3.72
N CYS A 18 59.69 12.43 3.47
CA CYS A 18 60.44 11.59 2.53
C CYS A 18 59.84 10.17 2.36
N ALA A 19 59.43 9.90 1.12
CA ALA A 19 59.57 8.69 0.28
C ALA A 19 59.47 7.27 0.87
N GLY A 20 58.59 6.47 0.24
CA GLY A 20 58.60 5.00 0.26
C GLY A 20 57.81 4.45 -0.94
N LEU A 21 58.45 3.57 -1.72
CA LEU A 21 58.17 3.20 -3.11
C LEU A 21 57.30 1.92 -3.23
N LEU A 22 56.36 1.93 -4.19
CA LEU A 22 55.75 0.85 -5.00
C LEU A 22 55.48 -0.55 -4.37
N LEU A 23 54.20 -0.93 -4.31
CA LEU A 23 53.72 -2.31 -4.55
C LEU A 23 52.39 -2.31 -5.33
N THR A 24 52.30 -3.26 -6.25
CA THR A 24 51.38 -3.46 -7.37
C THR A 24 49.90 -3.62 -6.99
N ALA A 25 49.01 -2.81 -7.58
CA ALA A 25 47.56 -3.00 -7.53
C ALA A 25 47.06 -3.72 -8.80
N GLY A 26 46.25 -4.75 -8.58
CA GLY A 26 45.84 -5.74 -9.57
C GLY A 26 44.97 -5.24 -10.73
N THR A 27 44.87 -6.10 -11.73
CA THR A 27 44.08 -5.98 -12.95
C THR A 27 42.65 -5.51 -12.69
N ALA A 28 42.31 -4.35 -13.26
CA ALA A 28 40.93 -3.88 -13.39
C ALA A 28 40.16 -4.82 -14.34
N SER A 29 39.19 -5.58 -13.82
CA SER A 29 38.16 -6.19 -14.66
C SER A 29 37.14 -5.12 -15.05
N ALA A 30 37.11 -4.80 -16.33
CA ALA A 30 36.06 -3.99 -16.93
C ALA A 30 34.72 -4.76 -16.82
N GLN A 31 33.84 -4.35 -15.91
CA GLN A 31 32.47 -4.84 -15.91
C GLN A 31 31.66 -4.00 -16.89
N SER A 32 31.42 -4.59 -18.06
CA SER A 32 30.53 -4.08 -19.10
C SER A 32 29.13 -3.81 -18.53
N GLY A 33 28.59 -2.66 -18.92
CA GLY A 33 27.32 -2.13 -18.45
C GLY A 33 26.13 -3.07 -18.68
N GLY A 34 25.24 -3.05 -17.70
CA GLY A 34 23.86 -3.49 -17.80
C GLY A 34 23.03 -2.63 -16.85
N THR A 35 22.42 -1.58 -17.37
CA THR A 35 21.45 -0.75 -16.66
C THR A 35 20.18 -1.58 -16.41
N VAL A 36 20.08 -2.21 -15.24
CA VAL A 36 18.83 -2.82 -14.80
C VAL A 36 17.93 -1.71 -14.29
N ALA A 37 16.91 -1.36 -15.07
CA ALA A 37 15.81 -0.52 -14.62
C ALA A 37 15.14 -1.18 -13.39
N PRO A 38 14.64 -0.42 -12.39
CA PRO A 38 13.90 -0.99 -11.28
C PRO A 38 12.50 -1.40 -11.77
N GLY A 39 12.42 -2.61 -12.34
CA GLY A 39 11.16 -3.30 -12.63
C GLY A 39 10.53 -3.76 -11.32
N GLY A 40 9.31 -3.30 -11.04
CA GLY A 40 8.54 -3.73 -9.88
C GLY A 40 8.40 -5.25 -9.87
N GLU A 41 8.69 -5.84 -8.71
CA GLU A 41 8.47 -7.26 -8.43
C GLU A 41 6.99 -7.60 -8.66
N THR A 42 6.66 -8.04 -9.87
CA THR A 42 5.40 -8.74 -10.13
C THR A 42 5.57 -10.11 -9.51
N SER A 43 5.27 -10.22 -8.22
CA SER A 43 5.20 -11.50 -7.52
C SER A 43 4.24 -12.38 -8.29
N ALA A 44 4.77 -13.41 -8.96
CA ALA A 44 3.96 -14.41 -9.65
C ALA A 44 2.89 -14.92 -8.68
N ALA A 45 1.62 -14.84 -9.09
CA ALA A 45 0.50 -15.22 -8.25
C ALA A 45 0.67 -16.69 -7.82
N PRO A 46 0.58 -17.03 -6.52
CA PRO A 46 0.72 -18.41 -6.09
C PRO A 46 -0.33 -19.29 -6.80
N THR A 47 0.14 -20.39 -7.38
CA THR A 47 -0.65 -21.35 -8.18
C THR A 47 -1.44 -22.34 -7.33
N GLY A 48 -1.28 -22.31 -6.00
CA GLY A 48 -2.06 -23.13 -5.06
C GLY A 48 -3.46 -22.58 -4.74
N PRO A 49 -4.28 -23.34 -4.00
CA PRO A 49 -5.59 -22.89 -3.53
C PRO A 49 -5.49 -21.58 -2.75
N VAL A 50 -6.38 -20.63 -3.03
CA VAL A 50 -6.42 -19.37 -2.28
C VAL A 50 -6.88 -19.63 -0.84
N GLY A 51 -6.02 -19.28 0.11
CA GLY A 51 -6.36 -19.32 1.53
C GLY A 51 -7.44 -18.30 1.87
N LYS A 52 -8.25 -18.59 2.89
CA LYS A 52 -9.27 -17.67 3.40
C LYS A 52 -8.79 -16.96 4.65
N ALA A 53 -9.04 -15.66 4.74
CA ALA A 53 -8.81 -14.90 5.96
C ALA A 53 -9.79 -15.31 7.07
N LYS A 54 -9.34 -15.27 8.31
CA LYS A 54 -10.16 -15.56 9.50
C LYS A 54 -10.58 -14.27 10.20
N LEU A 55 -11.84 -14.16 10.60
CA LEU A 55 -12.35 -13.02 11.38
C LEU A 55 -12.39 -13.39 12.86
N THR A 56 -11.69 -12.61 13.69
CA THR A 56 -11.70 -12.80 15.15
C THR A 56 -12.99 -12.25 15.77
N LYS A 57 -13.34 -12.71 16.98
CA LYS A 57 -14.47 -12.16 17.77
C LYS A 57 -14.36 -10.64 18.00
N LYS A 58 -13.14 -10.08 18.00
CA LYS A 58 -12.87 -8.63 18.14
C LYS A 58 -12.90 -7.87 16.79
N GLY A 59 -13.41 -8.49 15.73
CA GLY A 59 -13.56 -7.88 14.40
C GLY A 59 -12.26 -7.67 13.62
N LYS A 60 -11.12 -8.20 14.07
CA LYS A 60 -9.83 -8.16 13.36
C LYS A 60 -9.75 -9.32 12.35
N ALA A 61 -9.34 -9.04 11.13
CA ALA A 61 -9.05 -10.06 10.11
C ALA A 61 -7.60 -10.57 10.24
N ILE A 62 -7.41 -11.87 10.04
CA ILE A 62 -6.11 -12.55 10.03
C ILE A 62 -5.89 -13.09 8.63
N ALA A 63 -4.79 -12.68 7.99
CA ALA A 63 -4.42 -13.16 6.66
C ALA A 63 -4.09 -14.67 6.70
N PRO A 64 -4.44 -15.44 5.66
CA PRO A 64 -3.99 -16.82 5.53
C PRO A 64 -2.48 -16.88 5.28
N ALA A 65 -1.84 -17.98 5.68
CA ALA A 65 -0.39 -18.13 5.61
C ALA A 65 0.17 -18.04 4.18
N ASN A 66 -0.61 -18.43 3.18
CA ASN A 66 -0.23 -18.38 1.77
C ASN A 66 -0.68 -17.10 1.05
N ALA A 67 -1.10 -16.06 1.78
CA ALA A 67 -1.48 -14.79 1.18
C ALA A 67 -0.27 -14.08 0.54
N PRO A 68 -0.39 -13.60 -0.71
CA PRO A 68 0.59 -12.69 -1.30
C PRO A 68 0.80 -11.45 -0.44
N THR A 69 1.98 -10.83 -0.53
CA THR A 69 2.34 -9.63 0.24
C THR A 69 1.31 -8.51 0.11
N ALA A 70 0.77 -8.26 -1.09
CA ALA A 70 -0.26 -7.23 -1.31
C ALA A 70 -1.55 -7.52 -0.51
N VAL A 71 -1.95 -8.79 -0.42
CA VAL A 71 -3.14 -9.23 0.33
C VAL A 71 -2.92 -9.10 1.83
N VAL A 72 -1.74 -9.47 2.32
CA VAL A 72 -1.36 -9.27 3.73
C VAL A 72 -1.43 -7.78 4.09
N LYS A 73 -0.87 -6.92 3.23
CA LYS A 73 -0.91 -5.46 3.41
C LYS A 73 -2.32 -4.89 3.33
N ALA A 74 -3.18 -5.39 2.44
CA ALA A 74 -4.60 -5.02 2.37
C ALA A 74 -5.33 -5.33 3.69
N ILE A 75 -5.15 -6.55 4.21
CA ILE A 75 -5.75 -6.97 5.49
C ILE A 75 -5.23 -6.12 6.65
N ALA A 76 -3.93 -5.84 6.69
CA ALA A 76 -3.34 -4.95 7.69
C ALA A 76 -3.94 -3.54 7.61
N ALA A 77 -4.11 -2.99 6.41
CA ALA A 77 -4.71 -1.68 6.20
C ALA A 77 -6.17 -1.61 6.65
N GLY A 78 -7.01 -2.56 6.24
CA GLY A 78 -8.40 -2.59 6.69
C GLY A 78 -8.50 -2.78 8.20
N ASN A 79 -7.59 -3.55 8.81
CA ASN A 79 -7.50 -3.68 10.26
C ASN A 79 -7.20 -2.36 10.99
N ARG A 80 -6.42 -1.44 10.41
CA ARG A 80 -6.12 -0.14 11.03
C ARG A 80 -7.36 0.73 11.16
N ILE A 81 -8.22 0.75 10.14
CA ILE A 81 -9.40 1.63 10.12
C ILE A 81 -10.70 0.94 10.53
N ARG A 82 -10.68 -0.37 10.86
CA ARG A 82 -11.87 -1.18 11.16
C ARG A 82 -12.78 -0.71 12.32
N LYS A 83 -12.31 0.27 13.10
CA LYS A 83 -13.02 0.85 14.25
C LYS A 83 -13.33 2.34 14.03
N LYS A 84 -12.95 2.91 12.89
CA LYS A 84 -13.21 4.30 12.56
C LYS A 84 -14.70 4.49 12.25
N PRO A 85 -15.27 5.68 12.50
CA PRO A 85 -16.65 5.97 12.13
C PRO A 85 -16.79 6.10 10.61
N TYR A 86 -18.04 6.00 10.14
CA TYR A 86 -18.40 6.49 8.82
C TYR A 86 -18.44 8.02 8.84
N ILE A 87 -17.79 8.66 7.88
CA ILE A 87 -17.88 10.10 7.63
C ILE A 87 -18.03 10.27 6.13
N TYR A 88 -19.10 10.94 5.68
CA TYR A 88 -19.30 11.23 4.26
C TYR A 88 -18.13 12.04 3.70
N GLY A 89 -17.54 11.62 2.59
CA GLY A 89 -16.32 12.22 2.04
C GLY A 89 -15.02 11.88 2.80
N GLY A 90 -15.11 11.10 3.87
CA GLY A 90 -13.96 10.70 4.67
C GLY A 90 -12.99 9.83 3.86
N GLY A 91 -11.72 10.24 3.80
CA GLY A 91 -10.66 9.53 3.09
C GLY A 91 -10.40 9.99 1.64
N HIS A 92 -11.07 11.04 1.16
CA HIS A 92 -10.87 11.57 -0.21
C HIS A 92 -9.85 12.70 -0.30
N ALA A 93 -9.79 13.59 0.69
CA ALA A 93 -8.77 14.66 0.73
C ALA A 93 -7.36 14.11 1.04
N SER A 94 -7.30 13.05 1.85
CA SER A 94 -6.08 12.34 2.24
C SER A 94 -6.42 10.90 2.62
N PHE A 95 -5.45 10.00 2.48
CA PHE A 95 -5.64 8.62 2.97
C PHE A 95 -5.83 8.59 4.48
N GLU A 96 -5.16 9.44 5.26
CA GLU A 96 -5.36 9.48 6.71
C GLU A 96 -6.54 10.40 7.05
N SER A 97 -7.58 9.83 7.66
CA SER A 97 -8.79 10.56 8.05
C SER A 97 -9.33 10.15 9.43
N LYS A 98 -10.15 11.03 10.02
CA LYS A 98 -10.87 10.79 11.28
C LYS A 98 -11.95 9.71 11.14
N GLY A 99 -12.48 9.52 9.93
CA GLY A 99 -13.46 8.51 9.55
C GLY A 99 -13.47 8.32 8.03
N TYR A 100 -14.18 7.31 7.54
CA TYR A 100 -14.11 6.94 6.13
C TYR A 100 -15.50 6.68 5.57
N ASP A 101 -15.76 7.17 4.36
CA ASP A 101 -16.92 6.71 3.59
C ASP A 101 -16.63 5.35 2.94
N CYS A 102 -17.58 4.86 2.14
CA CYS A 102 -17.47 3.57 1.45
C CYS A 102 -16.23 3.49 0.54
N SER A 103 -16.12 4.43 -0.39
CA SER A 103 -15.04 4.50 -1.37
C SER A 103 -13.70 4.95 -0.79
N GLY A 104 -13.71 5.81 0.23
CA GLY A 104 -12.52 6.19 0.98
C GLY A 104 -11.95 5.02 1.78
N ALA A 105 -12.81 4.17 2.37
CA ALA A 105 -12.38 2.96 3.06
C ALA A 105 -11.76 1.93 2.10
N VAL A 106 -12.39 1.70 0.94
CA VAL A 106 -11.82 0.85 -0.13
C VAL A 106 -10.47 1.41 -0.60
N SER A 107 -10.40 2.74 -0.81
CA SER A 107 -9.18 3.42 -1.22
C SER A 107 -8.05 3.23 -0.21
N TYR A 108 -8.33 3.34 1.09
CA TYR A 108 -7.33 3.11 2.14
C TYR A 108 -6.73 1.70 2.10
N VAL A 109 -7.59 0.69 1.90
CA VAL A 109 -7.17 -0.71 1.83
C VAL A 109 -6.31 -0.96 0.59
N LEU A 110 -6.75 -0.49 -0.58
CA LEU A 110 -6.03 -0.66 -1.84
C LEU A 110 -4.70 0.11 -1.85
N ARG A 111 -4.65 1.31 -1.26
CA ARG A 111 -3.39 2.03 -1.06
C ARG A 111 -2.44 1.27 -0.16
N GLY A 112 -2.93 0.69 0.93
CA GLY A 112 -2.13 -0.18 1.79
C GLY A 112 -1.53 -1.36 1.03
N ALA A 113 -2.29 -1.93 0.09
CA ALA A 113 -1.85 -3.00 -0.80
C ALA A 113 -0.90 -2.56 -1.92
N GLY A 114 -0.70 -1.25 -2.13
CA GLY A 114 0.09 -0.72 -3.24
C GLY A 114 -0.62 -0.70 -4.59
N LEU A 115 -1.95 -0.85 -4.61
CA LEU A 115 -2.75 -1.04 -5.83
C LEU A 115 -3.33 0.26 -6.41
N ILE A 116 -3.32 1.35 -5.65
CA ILE A 116 -3.71 2.69 -6.11
C ILE A 116 -2.79 3.75 -5.50
N LYS A 117 -2.67 4.89 -6.20
CA LYS A 117 -1.84 6.02 -5.78
C LYS A 117 -2.65 7.15 -5.11
N SER A 118 -3.91 7.33 -5.49
CA SER A 118 -4.83 8.35 -4.98
C SER A 118 -6.17 7.74 -4.58
N PRO A 119 -6.90 8.32 -3.61
CA PRO A 119 -8.28 7.90 -3.32
C PRO A 119 -9.21 8.27 -4.48
N MET A 120 -10.30 7.52 -4.61
CA MET A 120 -11.29 7.74 -5.67
C MET A 120 -12.70 7.56 -5.11
N PRO A 121 -13.69 8.32 -5.62
CA PRO A 121 -15.12 8.04 -5.44
C PRO A 121 -15.52 6.63 -5.92
N SER A 122 -16.72 6.17 -5.58
CA SER A 122 -17.18 4.82 -5.95
C SER A 122 -17.33 4.62 -7.46
N GLY A 123 -17.78 5.63 -8.21
CA GLY A 123 -18.00 5.56 -9.65
C GLY A 123 -16.77 5.08 -10.46
N PRO A 124 -15.60 5.71 -10.31
CA PRO A 124 -14.36 5.26 -10.97
C PRO A 124 -13.98 3.79 -10.73
N TYR A 125 -14.29 3.23 -9.54
CA TYR A 125 -14.01 1.82 -9.27
C TYR A 125 -14.82 0.87 -10.15
N MET A 126 -15.92 1.31 -10.78
CA MET A 126 -16.67 0.48 -11.72
C MET A 126 -15.87 0.13 -12.98
N LYS A 127 -14.76 0.82 -13.25
CA LYS A 127 -13.86 0.59 -14.39
C LYS A 127 -12.41 0.32 -13.96
N TRP A 128 -12.15 0.20 -12.66
CA TRP A 128 -10.83 -0.07 -12.13
C TRP A 128 -10.44 -1.53 -12.36
N GLY A 129 -9.18 -1.79 -12.70
CA GLY A 129 -8.66 -3.15 -12.88
C GLY A 129 -9.41 -3.97 -13.94
N LEU A 130 -9.40 -5.29 -13.77
CA LEU A 130 -10.04 -6.22 -14.71
C LEU A 130 -11.48 -6.55 -14.30
N PRO A 131 -12.38 -6.81 -15.27
CA PRO A 131 -13.74 -7.28 -14.96
C PRO A 131 -13.75 -8.63 -14.24
N GLY A 132 -14.72 -8.83 -13.36
CA GLY A 132 -14.97 -10.09 -12.68
C GLY A 132 -14.34 -10.19 -11.29
N ALA A 133 -14.64 -11.28 -10.61
CA ALA A 133 -14.11 -11.55 -9.28
C ALA A 133 -12.64 -12.00 -9.36
N GLY A 134 -11.80 -11.34 -8.56
CA GLY A 134 -10.40 -11.73 -8.36
C GLY A 134 -10.28 -12.93 -7.41
N ARG A 135 -9.12 -13.57 -7.41
CA ARG A 135 -8.88 -14.74 -6.55
C ARG A 135 -8.72 -14.31 -5.09
N TRP A 136 -8.08 -13.17 -4.86
CA TRP A 136 -7.74 -12.61 -3.55
C TRP A 136 -8.48 -11.33 -3.23
N ILE A 137 -8.53 -10.38 -4.16
CA ILE A 137 -9.11 -9.05 -3.94
C ILE A 137 -10.20 -8.84 -4.97
N THR A 138 -11.39 -8.43 -4.54
CA THR A 138 -12.46 -8.03 -5.45
C THR A 138 -13.12 -6.78 -4.93
N VAL A 139 -13.22 -5.76 -5.77
CA VAL A 139 -13.94 -4.52 -5.52
C VAL A 139 -15.31 -4.62 -6.16
N TYR A 140 -16.32 -4.21 -5.42
CA TYR A 140 -17.71 -4.13 -5.87
C TYR A 140 -18.10 -2.66 -5.81
N ALA A 141 -18.44 -2.06 -6.95
CA ALA A 141 -18.71 -0.63 -7.04
C ALA A 141 -19.91 -0.29 -7.91
N ASN A 142 -20.62 0.77 -7.53
CA ASN A 142 -21.57 1.48 -8.38
C ASN A 142 -21.55 2.98 -8.06
N GLY A 143 -22.46 3.75 -8.65
CA GLY A 143 -22.53 5.21 -8.46
C GLY A 143 -22.78 5.66 -7.02
N GLY A 144 -23.28 4.79 -6.12
CA GLY A 144 -23.62 5.16 -4.74
C GLY A 144 -22.83 4.44 -3.65
N HIS A 145 -22.16 3.33 -3.96
CA HIS A 145 -21.45 2.54 -2.93
C HIS A 145 -20.26 1.78 -3.49
N ALA A 146 -19.24 1.59 -2.64
CA ALA A 146 -18.12 0.71 -2.91
C ALA A 146 -17.81 -0.15 -1.67
N TYR A 147 -17.54 -1.43 -1.90
CA TYR A 147 -17.02 -2.35 -0.88
C TYR A 147 -16.06 -3.34 -1.54
N MET A 148 -15.40 -4.17 -0.75
CA MET A 148 -14.50 -5.18 -1.31
C MET A 148 -14.52 -6.50 -0.54
N THR A 149 -14.00 -7.54 -1.16
CA THR A 149 -13.60 -8.77 -0.47
C THR A 149 -12.10 -8.95 -0.57
N VAL A 150 -11.47 -9.33 0.55
CA VAL A 150 -10.04 -9.65 0.63
C VAL A 150 -9.89 -11.01 1.28
N ALA A 151 -9.31 -11.97 0.56
CA ALA A 151 -9.19 -13.38 0.97
C ALA A 151 -10.52 -13.94 1.51
N GLY A 152 -11.62 -13.62 0.83
CA GLY A 152 -12.98 -14.08 1.17
C GLY A 152 -13.71 -13.32 2.29
N LEU A 153 -13.07 -12.38 2.99
CA LEU A 153 -13.75 -11.51 3.97
C LEU A 153 -14.21 -10.22 3.32
N ARG A 154 -15.46 -9.82 3.56
CA ARG A 154 -15.98 -8.54 3.09
C ARG A 154 -15.48 -7.41 3.98
N PHE A 155 -15.00 -6.34 3.36
CA PHE A 155 -14.72 -5.05 3.99
C PHE A 155 -15.71 -4.02 3.45
N ASP A 156 -16.56 -3.50 4.33
CA ASP A 156 -17.71 -2.67 3.95
C ASP A 156 -18.06 -1.69 5.08
N THR A 157 -18.54 -0.51 4.70
CA THR A 157 -18.98 0.54 5.61
C THR A 157 -20.49 0.59 5.86
N SER A 158 -21.29 -0.13 5.04
CA SER A 158 -22.73 -0.21 5.21
C SER A 158 -23.11 -1.11 6.40
N ALA A 159 -24.22 -0.79 7.08
CA ALA A 159 -24.72 -1.60 8.20
C ALA A 159 -25.19 -3.02 7.82
N MET A 160 -25.32 -3.33 6.52
CA MET A 160 -25.85 -4.60 6.02
C MET A 160 -25.04 -5.79 6.54
N GLY A 161 -25.67 -6.62 7.38
CA GLY A 161 -25.17 -7.93 7.82
C GLY A 161 -24.26 -7.96 9.05
N SER A 162 -24.12 -6.88 9.85
CA SER A 162 -23.77 -6.88 11.31
C SER A 162 -23.19 -5.54 11.84
N GLY A 163 -23.78 -4.95 12.89
CA GLY A 163 -23.03 -4.12 13.86
C GLY A 163 -22.63 -2.67 13.48
N GLY A 164 -23.43 -1.99 12.66
CA GLY A 164 -23.34 -0.52 12.48
C GLY A 164 -22.55 -0.04 11.26
N ASN A 165 -22.51 1.30 11.11
CA ASN A 165 -21.87 2.01 10.00
C ASN A 165 -20.35 2.16 10.22
N GLY A 166 -19.61 2.33 9.11
CA GLY A 166 -18.16 2.55 9.09
C GLY A 166 -17.36 1.28 8.79
N PRO A 167 -16.05 1.41 8.48
CA PRO A 167 -15.25 0.34 7.89
C PRO A 167 -15.18 -0.86 8.83
N ARG A 168 -15.61 -2.05 8.36
CA ARG A 168 -15.62 -3.27 9.16
C ARG A 168 -15.36 -4.50 8.30
N TRP A 169 -14.67 -5.48 8.88
CA TRP A 169 -14.57 -6.84 8.34
C TRP A 169 -15.83 -7.63 8.69
N ARG A 170 -16.36 -8.37 7.71
CA ARG A 170 -17.62 -9.10 7.80
C ARG A 170 -17.45 -10.46 7.15
N ALA A 171 -17.86 -11.52 7.85
CA ALA A 171 -17.89 -12.88 7.30
C ALA A 171 -19.08 -13.06 6.34
N ALA A 172 -20.18 -12.35 6.59
CA ALA A 172 -21.37 -12.40 5.75
C ALA A 172 -21.08 -11.82 4.35
N LYS A 173 -21.31 -12.66 3.34
CA LYS A 173 -21.34 -12.25 1.93
C LYS A 173 -22.53 -11.33 1.67
N ARG A 174 -22.43 -10.53 0.61
CA ARG A 174 -23.50 -9.67 0.10
C ARG A 174 -23.75 -10.06 -1.37
N SER A 175 -24.99 -9.98 -1.81
CA SER A 175 -25.30 -10.10 -3.23
C SER A 175 -24.58 -9.01 -4.03
N PRO A 176 -23.83 -9.36 -5.09
CA PRO A 176 -23.16 -8.37 -5.94
C PRO A 176 -24.10 -7.68 -6.93
N ARG A 177 -25.40 -8.02 -6.93
CA ARG A 177 -26.38 -7.43 -7.86
C ARG A 177 -26.37 -5.90 -7.77
N GLY A 178 -26.27 -5.25 -8.93
CA GLY A 178 -26.19 -3.79 -9.04
C GLY A 178 -24.79 -3.21 -8.79
N PHE A 179 -23.75 -4.05 -8.65
CA PHE A 179 -22.36 -3.62 -8.57
C PHE A 179 -21.57 -4.13 -9.77
N ALA A 180 -20.73 -3.27 -10.34
CA ALA A 180 -19.61 -3.71 -11.15
C ALA A 180 -18.63 -4.46 -10.27
N VAL A 181 -18.22 -5.65 -10.72
CA VAL A 181 -17.26 -6.52 -10.02
C VAL A 181 -15.92 -6.39 -10.70
N ARG A 182 -14.90 -5.99 -9.94
CA ARG A 182 -13.56 -5.68 -10.43
C ARG A 182 -12.48 -6.28 -9.55
N HIS A 183 -11.31 -6.55 -10.12
CA HIS A 183 -10.15 -6.99 -9.35
C HIS A 183 -8.84 -6.40 -9.86
N ALA A 184 -7.82 -6.43 -9.01
CA ALA A 184 -6.48 -6.08 -9.42
C ALA A 184 -5.86 -7.24 -10.19
N GLU A 185 -5.17 -6.94 -11.28
CA GLU A 185 -4.42 -7.94 -12.02
C GLU A 185 -3.43 -8.67 -11.10
N GLY A 186 -3.36 -10.00 -11.23
CA GLY A 186 -2.53 -10.85 -10.38
C GLY A 186 -3.09 -11.18 -8.99
N PHE A 187 -4.23 -10.58 -8.58
CA PHE A 187 -4.83 -10.79 -7.25
C PHE A 187 -6.29 -11.23 -7.30
#